data_AF-A0A5M6IMZ7-F1
#
_entry.id   AF-A0A5M6IMZ7-F1
#
_cell.length_a   1.000
_cell.length_b   1.000
_cell.length_c   1.000
_cell.angle_alpha   90.00
_cell.angle_beta   90.00
_cell.angle_gamma   90.00
#
_symmetry.space_group_name_H-M   'P 1'
#
loop_
_entity.id
_entity.type
_entity.pdbx_description
1 polymer ?
#
loop_
_entity_poly.entity_id
_entity_poly.type
_entity_poly.pdbx_seq_one_letter_code
_entity_poly.pdbx_strand_id
1 'polypeptide(L)'
;MPDPMTTDRAREINDALVTAWMVREQITCGPVPDLSGISLADAMEATEIVAALPGERQPDGSTILKCHIEEKALAGLLAWTLMTRLSQIREAAHG
;
A
#
# COMPACT_ATOMS: atom_id res chain seq x y z
N MET A 1 -14.91 -19.41 9.16
CA MET A 1 -13.74 -18.98 8.38
C MET A 1 -14.11 -17.62 7.82
N PRO A 2 -13.33 -16.55 8.04
CA PRO A 2 -13.55 -15.31 7.29
C PRO A 2 -13.42 -15.61 5.79
N ASP A 3 -14.18 -14.91 4.95
CA ASP A 3 -14.10 -15.07 3.51
C ASP A 3 -12.71 -14.61 3.02
N PRO A 4 -12.06 -15.35 2.10
CA PRO A 4 -10.75 -14.98 1.58
C PRO A 4 -10.79 -13.63 0.85
N MET A 5 -9.72 -12.85 0.93
CA MET A 5 -9.66 -11.51 0.32
C MET A 5 -9.86 -11.59 -1.20
N THR A 6 -10.71 -10.71 -1.73
CA THR A 6 -10.91 -10.62 -3.18
C THR A 6 -9.71 -9.97 -3.86
N THR A 7 -9.47 -10.32 -5.13
CA THR A 7 -8.39 -9.72 -5.92
C THR A 7 -8.50 -8.20 -6.03
N ASP A 8 -9.72 -7.68 -6.18
CA ASP A 8 -9.95 -6.23 -6.25
C ASP A 8 -9.57 -5.55 -4.94
N ARG A 9 -9.94 -6.15 -3.80
CA ARG A 9 -9.57 -5.63 -2.49
C ARG A 9 -8.06 -5.68 -2.24
N ALA A 10 -7.40 -6.75 -2.66
CA ALA A 10 -5.95 -6.87 -2.59
C ALA A 10 -5.25 -5.78 -3.41
N ARG A 11 -5.76 -5.48 -4.62
CA ARG A 11 -5.24 -4.40 -5.47
C ARG A 11 -5.41 -3.03 -4.80
N GLU A 12 -6.57 -2.75 -4.22
CA GLU A 12 -6.82 -1.49 -3.49
C GLU A 12 -5.85 -1.29 -2.32
N ILE A 13 -5.68 -2.32 -1.48
CA ILE A 13 -4.77 -2.28 -0.34
C ILE A 13 -3.33 -2.07 -0.83
N ASN A 14 -2.90 -2.84 -1.84
CA ASN A 14 -1.56 -2.71 -2.41
C ASN A 14 -1.31 -1.32 -3.01
N ASP A 15 -2.27 -0.74 -3.71
CA ASP A 15 -2.13 0.60 -4.30
C ASP A 15 -1.95 1.68 -3.21
N ALA A 16 -2.67 1.54 -2.09
CA ALA A 16 -2.50 2.41 -0.93
C ALA A 16 -1.12 2.23 -0.27
N LEU A 17 -0.65 0.99 -0.11
CA LEU A 17 0.69 0.67 0.43
C LEU A 17 1.81 1.21 -0.47
N VAL A 18 1.73 0.99 -1.78
CA VAL A 18 2.70 1.50 -2.74
C VAL A 18 2.71 3.02 -2.74
N THR A 19 1.54 3.66 -2.70
CA THR A 19 1.44 5.13 -2.60
C THR A 19 2.11 5.64 -1.32
N ALA A 20 1.86 5.01 -0.17
CA ALA A 20 2.51 5.37 1.09
C ALA A 20 4.03 5.26 1.00
N TRP A 21 4.53 4.17 0.41
CA TRP A 21 5.96 3.95 0.19
C TRP A 21 6.55 5.00 -0.75
N MET A 22 5.90 5.30 -1.88
CA MET A 22 6.38 6.32 -2.82
C MET A 22 6.47 7.71 -2.17
N VAL A 23 5.51 8.07 -1.31
CA VAL A 23 5.56 9.33 -0.55
C VAL A 23 6.71 9.31 0.45
N ARG A 24 6.89 8.21 1.18
CA ARG A 24 8.00 8.04 2.15
C ARG A 24 9.37 8.18 1.48
N GLU A 25 9.54 7.57 0.32
CA GLU A 25 10.79 7.59 -0.46
C GLU A 25 10.94 8.85 -1.34
N GLN A 26 10.02 9.82 -1.22
CA GLN A 26 10.02 11.07 -2.00
C GLN A 26 10.01 10.85 -3.52
N ILE A 27 9.51 9.70 -3.98
CA ILE A 27 9.32 9.38 -5.40
C ILE A 27 8.14 10.19 -5.96
N THR A 28 7.11 10.39 -5.15
CA THR A 28 5.97 11.26 -5.48
C THR A 28 5.73 12.27 -4.36
N CYS A 29 5.20 13.43 -4.73
CA CYS A 29 4.72 14.45 -3.81
C CYS A 29 3.21 14.28 -3.62
N GLY A 30 2.75 14.21 -2.38
CA GLY A 30 1.32 14.07 -2.09
C GLY A 30 1.05 13.82 -0.60
N PRO A 31 -0.23 13.80 -0.20
CA PRO A 31 -0.60 13.43 1.15
C PRO A 31 -0.25 11.97 1.43
N VAL A 32 0.13 11.67 2.66
CA VAL A 32 0.27 10.29 3.12
C VAL A 32 -1.13 9.66 3.12
N PRO A 33 -1.35 8.51 2.46
CA PRO A 33 -2.66 7.86 2.43
C PRO A 33 -3.04 7.38 3.84
N ASP A 34 -4.35 7.29 4.07
CA ASP A 34 -4.87 6.72 5.31
C ASP A 34 -4.86 5.20 5.26
N LEU A 35 -4.06 4.58 6.12
CA LEU A 35 -3.97 3.13 6.25
C LEU A 35 -4.55 2.62 7.59
N SER A 36 -5.25 3.46 8.36
CA SER A 36 -5.75 3.11 9.71
C SER A 36 -6.74 1.93 9.74
N GLY A 37 -7.37 1.60 8.62
CA GLY A 37 -8.26 0.45 8.46
C GLY A 37 -7.61 -0.81 7.91
N ILE A 38 -6.29 -0.85 7.74
CA ILE A 38 -5.56 -1.98 7.15
C ILE A 38 -4.72 -2.64 8.23
N SER A 39 -5.01 -3.90 8.56
CA SER A 39 -4.18 -4.67 9.49
C SER A 39 -2.89 -5.14 8.81
N LEU A 40 -1.88 -5.53 9.61
CA LEU A 40 -0.67 -6.14 9.05
C LEU A 40 -0.98 -7.43 8.29
N ALA A 41 -1.94 -8.23 8.78
CA ALA A 41 -2.36 -9.45 8.10
C ALA A 41 -2.99 -9.14 6.73
N ASP A 42 -3.87 -8.14 6.65
CA ASP A 42 -4.47 -7.71 5.38
C ASP A 42 -3.41 -7.19 4.41
N ALA A 43 -2.42 -6.45 4.91
CA ALA A 43 -1.33 -5.94 4.10
C ALA A 43 -0.45 -7.07 3.53
N MET A 44 -0.15 -8.09 4.33
CA MET A 44 0.60 -9.27 3.90
C MET A 44 -0.18 -10.07 2.86
N GLU A 45 -1.45 -10.41 3.15
CA GLU A 45 -2.33 -11.13 2.23
C GLU A 45 -2.48 -10.38 0.90
N ALA A 46 -2.66 -9.06 0.93
CA ALA A 46 -2.74 -8.23 -0.28
C ALA A 46 -1.44 -8.26 -1.10
N THR A 47 -0.28 -8.14 -0.45
CA THR A 47 1.04 -8.25 -1.12
C THR A 47 1.20 -9.62 -1.77
N GLU A 48 0.89 -10.71 -1.06
CA GLU A 48 1.00 -12.07 -1.57
C GLU A 48 0.10 -12.30 -2.79
N ILE A 49 -1.17 -11.88 -2.70
CA ILE A 49 -2.13 -11.99 -3.81
C ILE A 49 -1.62 -11.20 -5.01
N VAL A 50 -1.19 -9.95 -4.83
CA VAL A 50 -0.72 -9.10 -5.94
C VAL A 50 0.56 -9.62 -6.57
N ALA A 51 1.50 -10.14 -5.77
CA ALA A 51 2.73 -10.75 -6.27
C ALA A 51 2.45 -12.01 -7.13
N ALA A 52 1.36 -12.72 -6.87
CA ALA A 52 0.95 -13.89 -7.64
C ALA A 52 0.16 -13.56 -8.92
N LEU A 53 -0.26 -12.30 -9.14
CA LEU A 53 -1.03 -11.93 -10.33
C LEU A 53 -0.17 -11.99 -11.59
N PRO A 54 -0.74 -12.45 -12.73
CA PRO A 54 -0.06 -12.34 -14.00
C PRO A 54 0.15 -10.85 -14.34
N GLY A 55 1.34 -10.51 -14.80
CA GLY A 55 1.62 -9.17 -15.30
C GLY A 55 0.72 -8.80 -16.49
N GLU A 56 0.52 -7.50 -16.68
CA GLU A 56 -0.29 -6.98 -17.77
C GLU A 56 0.54 -6.92 -19.06
N ARG A 57 0.10 -7.65 -20.09
CA ARG A 57 0.79 -7.69 -21.37
C ARG A 57 0.43 -6.47 -22.21
N GLN A 58 1.46 -5.73 -22.63
CA GLN A 58 1.31 -4.52 -23.44
C GLN A 58 1.25 -4.85 -24.94
N PRO A 59 0.71 -3.93 -25.79
CA PRO A 59 0.63 -4.11 -27.23
C PRO A 59 1.98 -4.33 -27.94
N ASP A 60 3.07 -3.84 -27.35
CA ASP A 60 4.44 -4.02 -27.82
C ASP A 60 5.05 -5.40 -27.45
N GLY A 61 4.29 -6.23 -26.73
CA GLY A 61 4.72 -7.55 -26.28
C GLY A 61 5.42 -7.58 -24.92
N SER A 62 5.69 -6.43 -24.29
CA SER A 62 6.24 -6.34 -22.94
C SER A 62 5.22 -6.73 -21.86
N THR A 63 5.68 -7.00 -20.65
CA THR A 63 4.83 -7.35 -19.49
C THR A 63 5.11 -6.40 -18.34
N ILE A 64 4.08 -5.70 -17.87
CA ILE A 64 4.15 -4.83 -16.71
C ILE A 64 3.73 -5.63 -15.48
N LEU A 65 4.65 -5.79 -14.54
CA LEU A 65 4.35 -6.37 -13.23
C LEU A 65 3.86 -5.28 -12.29
N LYS A 66 2.88 -5.60 -11.46
CA LYS A 66 2.38 -4.66 -10.46
C LYS A 66 3.38 -4.59 -9.30
N CYS A 67 3.78 -3.37 -8.95
CA CYS A 67 4.64 -3.11 -7.79
C CYS A 67 3.92 -3.54 -6.51
N HIS A 68 4.66 -4.09 -5.55
CA HIS A 68 4.19 -4.42 -4.21
C HIS A 68 5.32 -4.19 -3.21
N ILE A 69 4.95 -4.07 -1.93
CA ILE A 69 5.90 -3.86 -0.84
C ILE A 69 6.23 -5.20 -0.21
N GLU A 70 7.52 -5.51 -0.09
CA GLU A 70 7.98 -6.73 0.57
C GLU A 70 7.41 -6.85 1.99
N GLU A 71 6.99 -8.05 2.39
CA GLU A 71 6.35 -8.30 3.69
C GLU A 71 7.15 -7.73 4.88
N LYS A 72 8.48 -7.89 4.85
CA LYS A 72 9.39 -7.41 5.90
C LYS A 72 9.36 -5.88 6.08
N ALA A 73 8.95 -5.13 5.07
CA ALA A 73 8.85 -3.68 5.10
C ALA A 73 7.46 -3.18 5.53
N LEU A 74 6.42 -4.03 5.49
CA LEU A 74 5.04 -3.64 5.71
C LEU A 74 4.81 -3.08 7.11
N ALA A 75 5.27 -3.77 8.15
CA ALA A 75 5.07 -3.32 9.54
C ALA A 75 5.66 -1.92 9.78
N GLY A 76 6.87 -1.67 9.26
CA GLY A 76 7.52 -0.37 9.35
C GLY A 76 6.79 0.71 8.56
N LEU A 77 6.22 0.37 7.40
CA LEU A 77 5.45 1.31 6.58
C LEU A 77 4.11 1.68 7.24
N LEU A 78 3.38 0.71 7.79
CA LEU A 78 2.13 0.93 8.51
C LEU A 78 2.35 1.80 9.76
N ALA A 79 3.41 1.52 10.54
CA ALA A 79 3.76 2.34 11.70
C ALA A 79 4.12 3.78 11.29
N TRP A 80 4.89 3.95 10.21
CA TRP A 80 5.27 5.27 9.70
C TRP A 80 4.06 6.08 9.22
N THR A 81 3.13 5.47 8.49
CA THR A 81 1.92 6.17 8.01
C THR A 81 1.06 6.66 9.15
N LEU A 82 0.83 5.83 10.18
CA LEU A 82 0.09 6.22 11.37
C LEU A 82 0.72 7.42 12.08
N MET A 83 2.02 7.37 12.35
CA MET A 83 2.74 8.45 13.03
C MET A 83 2.72 9.76 12.24
N THR A 84 2.90 9.68 10.92
CA THR A 84 2.92 10.86 10.05
C THR A 84 1.54 11.51 9.98
N ARG A 85 0.48 10.71 9.82
CA ARG A 85 -0.92 11.18 9.82
C ARG A 85 -1.28 11.86 11.15
N LEU A 86 -0.88 11.28 12.28
CA LEU A 86 -1.08 11.89 13.60
C LEU A 86 -0.40 13.26 13.72
N SER A 87 0.82 13.42 13.18
CA SER A 87 1.50 14.73 13.16
C SER A 87 0.73 15.74 12.32
N GLN A 88 0.30 15.35 11.12
CA GLN A 88 -0.45 16.23 10.21
C GLN A 88 -1.79 16.69 10.80
N ILE A 89 -2.52 15.79 11.46
CA ILE A 89 -3.78 16.12 12.15
C ILE A 89 -3.51 17.11 13.28
N ARG A 90 -2.47 16.88 14.07
CA ARG A 90 -2.08 17.78 15.17
C ARG A 90 -1.71 19.17 14.67
N GLU A 91 -0.95 19.25 13.58
CA GLU A 91 -0.58 20.53 12.95
C GLU A 91 -1.81 21.27 12.43
N ALA A 92 -2.73 20.58 11.76
CA ALA A 92 -3.98 21.16 11.28
C ALA A 92 -4.92 21.65 12.41
N ALA A 93 -4.85 21.04 13.60
CA ALA A 93 -5.66 21.45 14.75
C ALA A 93 -5.11 22.68 15.50
N HIS A 94 -3.85 23.05 15.26
CA HIS A 94 -3.18 24.18 15.90
C HIS A 94 -2.79 25.31 14.93
N GLY A 95 -3.11 25.16 13.64
CA GLY A 95 -2.85 26.13 12.57
C GLY A 95 -4.02 27.04 12.25
#